data_AF-A0A1J3HQ42-F1
#
_entry.id   AF-A0A1J3HQ42-F1
#
_cell.length_a   1.000
_cell.length_b   1.000
_cell.length_c   1.000
_cell.angle_alpha   90.00
_cell.angle_beta   90.00
_cell.angle_gamma   90.00
#
_symmetry.space_group_name_H-M   'P 1'
#
loop_
_entity.id
_entity.type
_entity.pdbx_description
1 polymer ?
#
loop_
_entity_poly.entity_id
_entity_poly.type
_entity_poly.pdbx_seq_one_letter_code
_entity_poly.pdbx_strand_id
1 'polypeptide(L)'
;SLCREFQILSEFKGCSRIVQCYGTRVQRFNKDDQGSTEYKINMEYAPGGSLRSFINRSKDRKLRDPTIRAFTRMLLQGLSMIHGRGYVHCDLKPENILVFPTCVYDKGAWRPSL
;
A
#
# COMPACT_ATOMS: atom_id res chain seq x y z
N SER A 1 -8.48 13.11 -7.89
CA SER A 1 -8.63 12.50 -9.22
C SER A 1 -7.52 11.49 -9.43
N LEU A 2 -7.74 10.47 -10.26
CA LEU A 2 -6.79 9.38 -10.49
C LEU A 2 -5.43 9.88 -11.02
N CYS A 3 -5.41 10.90 -11.88
CA CYS A 3 -4.16 11.49 -12.38
C CYS A 3 -3.32 12.13 -11.26
N ARG A 4 -3.96 12.80 -10.29
CA ARG A 4 -3.26 13.38 -9.14
C ARG A 4 -2.65 12.29 -8.26
N GLU A 5 -3.37 11.19 -8.05
CA GLU A 5 -2.88 10.05 -7.30
C GLU A 5 -1.68 9.39 -7.98
N PHE A 6 -1.75 9.16 -9.29
CA PHE A 6 -0.61 8.67 -10.07
C PHE A 6 0.61 9.58 -9.96
N GLN A 7 0.41 10.90 -10.06
CA GLN A 7 1.50 11.88 -9.97
C GLN A 7 2.17 11.81 -8.61
N ILE A 8 1.39 11.81 -7.52
CA ILE A 8 1.93 11.70 -6.16
C ILE A 8 2.66 10.37 -5.97
N LEU A 9 2.04 9.24 -6.31
CA LEU A 9 2.66 7.91 -6.18
C LEU A 9 3.96 7.81 -7.00
N SER A 10 4.03 8.47 -8.16
CA SER A 10 5.23 8.50 -9.00
C SER A 10 6.41 9.21 -8.34
N GLU A 11 6.16 10.21 -7.49
CA GLU A 11 7.22 10.82 -6.68
C GLU A 11 7.86 9.77 -5.77
N PHE A 12 7.05 8.91 -5.14
CA PHE A 12 7.48 7.93 -4.13
C PHE A 12 8.00 6.59 -4.68
N LYS A 13 8.40 6.55 -5.95
CA LYS A 13 9.07 5.38 -6.53
C LYS A 13 10.33 5.02 -5.73
N GLY A 14 10.47 3.75 -5.36
CA GLY A 14 11.58 3.20 -4.57
C GLY A 14 11.39 3.31 -3.04
N CYS A 15 10.35 3.95 -2.54
CA CYS A 15 10.11 4.07 -1.10
C CYS A 15 9.45 2.80 -0.52
N SER A 16 10.21 2.00 0.24
CA SER A 16 9.77 0.70 0.80
C SER A 16 8.62 0.72 1.82
N ARG A 17 8.05 1.89 2.12
CA ARG A 17 6.93 2.10 3.05
C ARG A 17 5.73 2.78 2.40
N ILE A 18 5.77 2.95 1.08
CA ILE A 18 4.70 3.52 0.27
C ILE A 18 4.46 2.54 -0.89
N VAL A 19 3.19 2.27 -1.20
CA VAL A 19 2.85 1.36 -2.30
C VAL A 19 3.42 1.85 -3.61
N GLN A 20 4.02 0.94 -4.39
CA GLN A 20 4.64 1.31 -5.65
C GLN A 20 3.61 1.32 -6.79
N CYS A 21 3.69 2.32 -7.67
CA CYS A 21 2.94 2.35 -8.92
C CYS A 21 3.87 2.15 -10.13
N TYR A 22 3.37 1.46 -11.16
CA TYR A 22 4.12 1.12 -12.37
C TYR A 22 3.55 1.82 -13.60
N GLY A 23 4.46 2.13 -14.53
CA GLY A 23 4.15 2.85 -15.77
C GLY A 23 4.54 4.33 -15.75
N THR A 24 4.29 5.00 -16.88
CA THR A 24 4.61 6.41 -17.13
C THR A 24 3.38 7.32 -17.12
N ARG A 25 2.17 6.74 -17.22
CA ARG A 25 0.90 7.48 -17.16
C ARG A 25 -0.24 6.57 -16.72
N VAL A 26 -1.32 7.18 -16.23
CA VAL A 26 -2.64 6.55 -16.13
C VAL A 26 -3.04 5.97 -17.48
N GLN A 27 -3.39 4.68 -17.49
CA GLN A 27 -3.75 3.96 -18.71
C GLN A 27 -5.24 4.09 -18.99
N ARG A 28 -5.59 4.32 -20.25
CA ARG A 28 -6.97 4.20 -20.74
C ARG A 28 -7.20 2.72 -21.03
N PHE A 29 -8.14 2.10 -20.30
CA PHE A 29 -8.37 0.66 -20.40
C PHE A 29 -9.42 0.37 -21.47
N ASN A 30 -10.68 0.78 -21.24
CA ASN A 30 -11.79 0.52 -22.17
C ASN A 30 -12.59 1.80 -22.45
N LYS A 31 -13.24 1.83 -23.62
CA LYS A 31 -14.49 2.59 -23.82
C LYS A 31 -15.61 1.56 -23.71
N ASP A 32 -16.55 1.77 -22.80
CA ASP A 32 -17.79 0.99 -22.86
C ASP A 32 -18.65 1.43 -24.06
N ASP A 33 -19.59 0.59 -24.46
CA ASP A 33 -20.53 0.87 -25.56
C ASP A 33 -21.41 2.10 -25.28
N GLN A 34 -21.41 2.59 -24.04
CA GLN A 34 -22.11 3.79 -23.58
C GLN A 34 -21.23 5.05 -23.63
N GLY A 35 -19.99 4.93 -24.13
CA GLY A 35 -19.04 6.03 -24.32
C GLY A 35 -18.23 6.42 -23.07
N SER A 36 -18.45 5.77 -21.92
CA SER A 36 -17.67 5.98 -20.72
C SER A 36 -16.28 5.35 -20.85
N THR A 37 -15.29 6.01 -20.25
CA THR A 37 -13.89 5.66 -20.38
C THR A 37 -13.32 5.23 -19.05
N GLU A 38 -12.84 4.00 -18.97
CA GLU A 38 -12.18 3.49 -17.77
C GLU A 38 -10.68 3.82 -17.78
N TYR A 39 -10.18 4.21 -16.61
CA TYR A 39 -8.77 4.53 -16.40
C TYR A 39 -8.19 3.65 -15.29
N LYS A 40 -6.94 3.21 -15.47
CA LYS A 40 -6.26 2.29 -14.56
C LYS A 40 -4.85 2.78 -14.17
N ILE A 41 -4.47 2.53 -12.93
CA ILE A 41 -3.09 2.60 -12.44
C ILE A 41 -2.65 1.17 -12.10
N ASN A 42 -1.49 0.75 -12.58
CA ASN A 42 -0.88 -0.51 -12.17
C ASN A 42 -0.08 -0.27 -10.89
N MET A 43 -0.31 -1.09 -9.87
CA MET A 43 0.32 -0.93 -8.55
C MET A 43 0.90 -2.26 -8.06
N GLU A 44 1.79 -2.17 -7.09
CA GLU A 44 2.32 -3.30 -6.36
C GLU A 44 1.20 -4.14 -5.75
N TYR A 45 1.30 -5.46 -5.93
CA TYR A 45 0.30 -6.37 -5.41
C TYR A 45 0.55 -6.66 -3.92
N ALA A 46 -0.43 -6.32 -3.08
CA ALA A 46 -0.41 -6.59 -1.65
C ALA A 46 -1.21 -7.87 -1.33
N PRO A 47 -0.57 -9.06 -1.24
CA PRO A 47 -1.28 -10.32 -1.00
C PRO A 47 -1.95 -10.36 0.39
N GLY A 48 -1.44 -9.58 1.35
CA GLY A 48 -2.05 -9.45 2.68
C GLY A 48 -3.32 -8.61 2.69
N GLY A 49 -3.67 -7.94 1.59
CA GLY A 49 -4.79 -6.99 1.53
C GLY A 49 -4.54 -5.76 2.40
N SER A 50 -5.62 -5.16 2.91
CA SER A 50 -5.54 -4.03 3.83
C SER A 50 -5.33 -4.45 5.29
N LEU A 51 -4.83 -3.54 6.12
CA LEU A 51 -4.72 -3.73 7.56
C LEU A 51 -6.09 -4.01 8.20
N ARG A 52 -7.17 -3.39 7.68
CA ARG A 52 -8.55 -3.72 8.07
C ARG A 52 -8.83 -5.21 7.89
N SER A 53 -8.59 -5.74 6.70
CA SER A 53 -8.82 -7.16 6.40
C SER A 53 -7.89 -8.06 7.22
N PHE A 54 -6.65 -7.63 7.46
CA PHE A 54 -5.70 -8.33 8.31
C PHE A 54 -6.18 -8.44 9.77
N ILE A 55 -6.68 -7.35 10.35
CA ILE A 55 -7.27 -7.34 11.70
C ILE A 55 -8.50 -8.25 11.76
N ASN A 56 -9.37 -8.19 10.75
CA ASN A 56 -10.59 -9.00 10.72
C ASN A 56 -10.32 -10.50 10.68
N ARG A 57 -9.21 -10.93 10.08
CA ARG A 57 -8.77 -12.34 10.06
C ARG A 57 -8.03 -12.78 11.33
N SER A 58 -7.65 -11.83 12.20
CA SER A 58 -6.94 -12.13 13.44
C SER A 58 -7.89 -12.66 14.51
N LYS A 59 -7.39 -13.51 15.40
CA LYS A 59 -8.15 -14.05 16.52
C LYS A 59 -8.79 -12.91 17.33
N ASP A 60 -10.08 -13.03 17.61
CA ASP A 60 -10.87 -12.04 18.35
C ASP A 60 -10.86 -10.62 17.74
N ARG A 61 -10.48 -10.48 16.46
CA ARG A 61 -10.26 -9.19 15.77
C ARG A 61 -9.24 -8.29 16.47
N LYS A 62 -8.24 -8.90 17.12
CA LYS A 62 -7.20 -8.20 17.87
C LYS A 62 -5.81 -8.59 17.38
N LEU A 63 -4.94 -7.60 17.33
CA LEU A 63 -3.50 -7.80 17.09
C LEU A 63 -2.78 -7.90 18.42
N ARG A 64 -1.70 -8.69 18.45
CA ARG A 64 -0.80 -8.77 19.60
C ARG A 64 0.11 -7.55 19.63
N ASP A 65 0.55 -7.13 20.82
CA ASP A 65 1.41 -5.95 21.00
C ASP A 65 2.67 -5.93 20.11
N PRO A 66 3.40 -7.04 19.88
CA PRO A 66 4.55 -7.03 18.99
C PRO A 66 4.17 -6.66 17.55
N THR A 67 3.02 -7.16 17.07
CA THR A 67 2.48 -6.89 15.74
C THR A 67 2.04 -5.43 15.63
N ILE A 68 1.33 -4.91 16.63
CA ILE A 68 0.93 -3.50 16.70
C ILE A 68 2.16 -2.60 16.60
N ARG A 69 3.18 -2.86 17.42
CA ARG A 69 4.44 -2.09 17.42
C ARG A 69 5.15 -2.10 16.07
N ALA A 70 5.16 -3.25 15.38
CA ALA A 70 5.76 -3.38 14.06
C ALA A 70 5.01 -2.54 13.01
N PHE A 71 3.67 -2.65 12.95
CA PHE A 71 2.84 -1.85 12.05
C PHE A 71 2.97 -0.35 12.34
N THR A 72 2.90 0.05 13.61
CA THR A 72 3.07 1.46 14.00
C THR A 72 4.41 2.01 13.54
N ARG A 73 5.50 1.27 13.74
CA ARG A 73 6.83 1.70 13.27
C ARG A 73 6.87 1.87 11.74
N MET A 74 6.35 0.91 10.99
CA MET A 74 6.32 0.99 9.52
C MET A 74 5.45 2.15 9.02
N LEU A 75 4.31 2.38 9.66
CA LEU A 75 3.40 3.48 9.35
C LEU A 75 4.08 4.84 9.59
N LEU A 76 4.75 5.00 10.73
CA LEU A 76 5.49 6.22 11.05
C LEU A 76 6.64 6.47 10.07
N GLN A 77 7.34 5.42 9.62
CA GLN A 77 8.35 5.54 8.57
C GLN A 77 7.74 6.04 7.26
N GLY A 78 6.60 5.48 6.82
CA GLY A 78 5.89 5.93 5.63
C GLY A 78 5.42 7.39 5.75
N LEU A 79 4.84 7.77 6.89
CA LEU A 79 4.41 9.15 7.15
C LEU A 79 5.59 10.12 7.16
N SER A 80 6.72 9.75 7.76
CA SER A 80 7.93 10.56 7.73
C SER A 80 8.42 10.82 6.31
N MET A 81 8.32 9.83 5.41
CA MET A 81 8.68 10.01 3.99
C MET A 81 7.69 10.94 3.27
N ILE A 82 6.38 10.75 3.49
CA ILE A 82 5.33 11.57 2.88
C ILE A 82 5.49 13.04 3.31
N HIS A 83 5.62 13.27 4.61
CA HIS A 83 5.77 14.61 5.19
C HIS A 83 7.11 15.25 4.78
N GLY A 84 8.19 14.46 4.69
CA GLY A 84 9.50 14.92 4.24
C GLY A 84 9.52 15.46 2.79
N ARG A 85 8.48 15.15 2.00
CA ARG A 85 8.29 15.68 0.64
C ARG A 85 7.16 16.71 0.53
N GLY A 86 6.68 17.22 1.66
CA GLY A 86 5.67 18.29 1.70
C GLY A 86 4.23 17.80 1.44
N TYR A 87 3.97 16.49 1.48
CA TYR A 87 2.63 15.95 1.33
C TYR A 87 2.00 15.62 2.69
N VAL A 88 0.67 15.67 2.75
CA VAL A 88 -0.14 15.13 3.84
C VAL A 88 -1.08 14.09 3.23
N HIS A 89 -1.15 12.89 3.83
CA HIS A 89 -1.98 11.81 3.28
C HIS A 89 -3.49 12.13 3.31
N CYS A 90 -3.95 12.83 4.35
CA CYS A 90 -5.33 13.29 4.60
C CYS A 90 -6.43 12.20 4.76
N ASP A 91 -6.20 10.96 4.32
CA ASP A 91 -7.17 9.85 4.48
C ASP A 91 -6.50 8.62 5.11
N LEU A 92 -5.78 8.81 6.22
CA LEU A 92 -5.08 7.70 6.87
C LEU A 92 -6.07 6.85 7.68
N LYS A 93 -6.31 5.62 7.22
CA LYS A 93 -7.22 4.65 7.84
C LYS A 93 -6.78 3.21 7.55
N PRO A 94 -7.22 2.20 8.33
CA PRO A 94 -6.78 0.80 8.15
C PRO A 94 -7.05 0.21 6.76
N GLU A 95 -8.00 0.74 6.02
CA GLU A 95 -8.34 0.33 4.65
C GLU A 95 -7.27 0.76 3.64
N ASN A 96 -6.56 1.86 3.92
CA ASN A 96 -5.52 2.44 3.06
C ASN A 96 -4.09 1.99 3.46
N ILE A 97 -3.96 1.12 4.46
CA ILE A 97 -2.68 0.54 4.86
C ILE A 97 -2.59 -0.86 4.27
N LEU A 98 -1.71 -1.06 3.30
CA LEU A 98 -1.54 -2.34 2.62
C LEU A 98 -0.52 -3.24 3.34
N VAL A 99 -0.82 -4.53 3.40
CA VAL A 99 0.00 -5.54 4.08
C VAL A 99 0.73 -6.38 3.05
N PHE A 100 2.06 -6.37 3.15
CA PHE A 100 2.97 -7.16 2.34
C PHE A 100 3.62 -8.24 3.21
N PRO A 101 4.02 -9.39 2.63
CA PRO A 101 4.81 -10.37 3.34
C PRO A 101 6.10 -9.71 3.80
N THR A 102 6.41 -9.80 5.09
CA THR A 102 7.72 -9.39 5.56
C THR A 102 8.71 -10.45 5.11
N CYS A 103 9.66 -10.08 4.25
CA CYS A 103 10.84 -10.91 4.02
C CYS A 103 11.63 -10.95 5.32
N VAL A 104 11.35 -11.90 6.20
CA VAL A 104 12.26 -12.20 7.30
C VAL A 104 13.27 -13.18 6.74
N TYR A 105 14.52 -12.75 6.61
CA TYR A 105 15.62 -13.62 6.26
C TYR A 105 15.89 -14.52 7.48
N ASP A 106 15.19 -15.64 7.57
CA ASP A 106 15.37 -16.61 8.65
C ASP A 106 16.12 -17.82 8.09
N LYS A 107 17.38 -17.97 8.49
CA LYS A 107 18.22 -19.16 8.23
C LYS A 107 18.30 -19.61 6.76
N GLY A 108 18.59 -18.70 5.84
CA GLY A 108 19.04 -19.05 4.48
C GLY A 108 17.96 -19.53 3.51
N ALA A 109 16.67 -19.37 3.83
CA ALA A 109 15.59 -19.66 2.90
C ALA A 109 14.56 -18.52 2.87
N TRP A 110 14.12 -18.14 1.65
CA TRP A 110 12.96 -17.28 1.47
C TRP A 110 11.71 -18.07 1.84
N ARG A 111 11.11 -17.76 2.99
CA ARG A 111 9.76 -18.24 3.32
C ARG A 111 8.80 -17.05 3.34
N PRO A 112 7.69 -17.09 2.58
CA PRO A 112 6.58 -16.19 2.81
C PRO A 112 6.11 -16.38 4.25
N SER A 113 5.99 -15.30 5.02
CA SER A 113 5.39 -15.36 6.35
C SER A 113 3.88 -15.58 6.24
N LEU A 114 3.45 -16.84 6.32
CA LEU A 114 2.12 -17.30 6.70
C LEU A 114 2.25 -18.54 7.58
#